data_AF-U2RCF8-F1
#
_entry.id   AF-U2RCF8-F1
#
_cell.length_a   1.000
_cell.length_b   1.000
_cell.length_c   1.000
_cell.angle_alpha   90.00
_cell.angle_beta   90.00
_cell.angle_gamma   90.00
#
_symmetry.space_group_name_H-M   'P 1'
#
loop_
_entity.id
_entity.type
_entity.pdbx_description
1 polymer ?
#
loop_
_entity_poly.entity_id
_entity_poly.type
_entity_poly.pdbx_seq_one_letter_code
_entity_poly.pdbx_strand_id
1 'polypeptide(L)'
;MAQTYDVVIKGTGMGIGEQALIDNLMNGFIHTLAQRENLPAHIIFYGEGAKLTTKGSPCLEDLKELEKKGVKILSCGICVDYYELTAHLEVGGTTTMAEVVEILTNSNLIVEP
;
A
#
# COMPACT_ATOMS: atom_id res chain seq x y z
N MET A 1 -18.24 -9.47 14.28
CA MET A 1 -18.11 -8.60 13.10
C MET A 1 -16.64 -8.53 12.76
N ALA A 2 -16.24 -8.73 11.51
CA ALA A 2 -14.86 -8.56 11.10
C ALA A 2 -14.45 -7.10 11.40
N GLN A 3 -13.27 -6.90 11.99
CA GLN A 3 -12.77 -5.56 12.28
C GLN A 3 -12.36 -4.91 10.96
N THR A 4 -12.98 -3.79 10.60
CA THR A 4 -12.58 -2.95 9.47
C THR A 4 -11.36 -2.13 9.87
N TYR A 5 -10.30 -2.22 9.07
CA TYR A 5 -9.05 -1.49 9.28
C TYR A 5 -8.47 -1.07 7.92
N ASP A 6 -7.57 -0.11 7.94
CA ASP A 6 -6.85 0.38 6.77
C ASP A 6 -5.35 0.28 7.02
N VAL A 7 -4.59 0.13 5.93
CA VAL A 7 -3.13 0.04 5.97
C VAL A 7 -2.54 1.25 5.25
N VAL A 8 -1.45 1.76 5.81
CA VAL A 8 -0.71 2.90 5.30
C VAL A 8 0.74 2.50 5.08
N ILE A 9 1.27 2.72 3.88
CA ILE A 9 2.65 2.38 3.52
C ILE A 9 3.35 3.64 3.02
N LYS A 10 4.35 4.09 3.78
CA LYS A 10 5.07 5.37 3.58
C LYS A 10 6.38 5.22 2.79
N GLY A 11 6.91 4.01 2.69
CA GLY A 11 8.22 3.70 2.11
C GLY A 11 8.25 2.31 1.47
N THR A 12 9.35 2.00 0.80
CA THR A 12 9.57 0.68 0.20
C THR A 12 10.02 -0.39 1.20
N GLY A 13 10.52 0.04 2.37
CA GLY A 13 10.96 -0.83 3.47
C GLY A 13 10.11 -0.66 4.73
N MET A 14 10.16 -1.67 5.60
CA MET A 14 9.47 -1.71 6.89
C MET A 14 10.48 -1.60 8.04
N GLY A 15 10.25 -0.66 8.98
CA GLY A 15 11.12 -0.42 10.13
C GLY A 15 12.42 0.35 9.80
N ILE A 16 13.41 0.24 10.69
CA ILE A 16 14.71 0.93 10.57
C ILE A 16 15.82 -0.13 10.62
N GLY A 17 16.69 -0.14 9.62
CA GLY A 17 17.78 -1.11 9.53
C GLY A 17 18.48 -1.06 8.18
N GLU A 18 19.27 -2.08 7.89
CA GLU A 18 19.91 -2.25 6.58
C GLU A 18 18.86 -2.43 5.47
N GLN A 19 19.13 -1.87 4.28
CA GLN A 19 18.18 -1.83 3.17
C GLN A 19 17.61 -3.21 2.81
N ALA A 20 18.50 -4.21 2.66
CA ALA A 20 18.10 -5.58 2.33
C ALA A 20 17.16 -6.20 3.39
N LEU A 21 17.33 -5.84 4.66
CA LEU A 21 16.47 -6.30 5.74
C LEU A 21 15.09 -5.62 5.65
N ILE A 22 15.05 -4.29 5.60
CA ILE A 22 13.78 -3.55 5.62
C ILE A 22 12.93 -3.82 4.38
N ASP A 23 13.54 -4.03 3.21
CA ASP A 23 12.84 -4.42 1.98
C ASP A 23 12.26 -5.83 2.12
N ASN A 24 13.04 -6.78 2.66
CA ASN A 24 12.55 -8.13 2.90
C ASN A 24 11.39 -8.16 3.91
N LEU A 25 11.42 -7.29 4.93
CA LEU A 25 10.33 -7.14 5.89
C LEU A 25 9.06 -6.58 5.23
N MET A 26 9.17 -5.56 4.38
CA MET A 26 8.01 -5.01 3.65
C MET A 26 7.38 -6.04 2.71
N ASN A 27 8.21 -6.79 1.97
CA ASN A 27 7.74 -7.88 1.11
C ASN A 27 7.02 -8.95 1.94
N GLY A 28 7.61 -9.38 3.04
CA GLY A 28 7.00 -10.36 3.96
C GLY A 28 5.68 -9.87 4.56
N PHE A 29 5.59 -8.58 4.91
CA PHE A 29 4.38 -7.95 5.42
C PHE A 29 3.24 -8.00 4.39
N ILE A 30 3.48 -7.52 3.17
CA ILE A 30 2.45 -7.48 2.11
C ILE A 30 2.03 -8.90 1.71
N HIS A 31 2.99 -9.81 1.56
CA HIS A 31 2.72 -11.21 1.24
C HIS A 31 1.84 -11.88 2.31
N THR A 32 2.18 -11.69 3.58
CA THR A 32 1.39 -12.26 4.69
C THR A 32 0.02 -11.60 4.79
N LEU A 33 -0.08 -10.30 4.52
CA LEU A 33 -1.35 -9.55 4.49
C LEU A 33 -2.30 -10.12 3.41
N ALA A 34 -1.79 -10.42 2.22
CA ALA A 34 -2.57 -11.00 1.12
C ALA A 34 -3.17 -12.38 1.45
N GLN A 35 -2.58 -13.11 2.39
CA GLN A 35 -3.03 -14.44 2.83
C GLN A 35 -4.07 -14.42 3.96
N ARG A 36 -4.33 -13.26 4.57
CA ARG A 36 -5.27 -13.17 5.70
C ARG A 36 -6.71 -13.35 5.25
N GLU A 37 -7.53 -13.91 6.13
CA GLU A 37 -8.98 -13.95 5.95
C GLU A 37 -9.62 -12.57 6.14
N ASN A 38 -9.17 -11.81 7.16
CA ASN A 38 -9.63 -10.44 7.39
C ASN A 38 -8.68 -9.43 6.74
N LEU A 39 -9.10 -8.93 5.57
CA LEU A 39 -8.34 -7.98 4.75
C LEU A 39 -8.68 -6.53 5.11
N PRO A 40 -7.77 -5.58 4.85
CA PRO A 40 -8.07 -4.16 5.03
C PRO A 40 -9.07 -3.68 3.98
N ALA A 41 -9.78 -2.59 4.28
CA ALA A 41 -10.64 -1.94 3.29
C ALA A 41 -9.78 -1.19 2.25
N HIS A 42 -8.78 -0.45 2.73
CA HIS A 42 -7.85 0.29 1.88
C HIS A 42 -6.39 -0.01 2.24
N ILE A 43 -5.52 0.05 1.22
CA ILE A 43 -4.08 0.21 1.42
C ILE A 43 -3.67 1.48 0.69
N ILE A 44 -3.18 2.46 1.45
CA ILE A 44 -2.76 3.75 0.93
C ILE A 44 -1.24 3.84 0.91
N PHE A 45 -0.68 4.08 -0.27
CA PHE A 45 0.73 4.26 -0.52
C PHE A 45 1.05 5.74 -0.72
N TYR A 46 1.99 6.27 0.07
CA TYR A 46 2.53 7.62 -0.11
C TYR A 46 4.05 7.62 0.13
N GLY A 47 4.70 8.75 -0.17
CA GLY A 47 6.15 8.83 -0.16
C GLY A 47 6.75 7.85 -1.15
N GLU A 48 7.82 7.17 -0.75
CA GLU A 48 8.44 6.14 -1.58
C GLU A 48 7.61 4.87 -1.68
N GLY A 49 6.63 4.66 -0.79
CA GLY A 49 5.71 3.52 -0.84
C GLY A 49 4.95 3.44 -2.17
N ALA A 50 4.69 4.56 -2.83
CA ALA A 50 4.04 4.59 -4.15
C ALA A 50 4.78 3.72 -5.18
N LYS A 51 6.11 3.59 -5.08
CA LYS A 51 6.93 2.76 -5.97
C LYS A 51 6.57 1.27 -5.89
N LEU A 52 6.03 0.80 -4.76
CA LEU A 52 5.63 -0.61 -4.60
C LEU A 52 4.43 -1.02 -5.48
N THR A 53 3.65 -0.04 -5.96
CA THR A 53 2.50 -0.26 -6.85
C THR A 53 2.87 -0.26 -8.33
N THR A 54 4.17 -0.20 -8.64
CA THR A 54 4.68 -0.01 -10.01
C THR A 54 5.44 -1.22 -10.55
N LYS A 55 5.67 -1.22 -11.86
CA LYS A 55 6.39 -2.27 -12.57
C LYS A 55 7.76 -2.53 -11.95
N GLY A 56 8.07 -3.81 -11.70
CA GLY A 56 9.33 -4.26 -11.12
C GLY A 56 9.33 -4.33 -9.59
N SER A 57 8.25 -3.90 -8.93
CA SER A 57 8.04 -4.13 -7.50
C SER A 57 7.93 -5.64 -7.20
N PRO A 58 8.65 -6.16 -6.20
CA PRO A 58 8.53 -7.55 -5.77
C PRO A 58 7.16 -7.85 -5.13
N CYS A 59 6.43 -6.83 -4.68
CA CYS A 59 5.11 -6.98 -4.03
C CYS A 59 3.94 -7.02 -5.01
N LEU A 60 4.19 -6.85 -6.31
CA LEU A 60 3.14 -6.50 -7.26
C LEU A 60 2.05 -7.58 -7.40
N GLU A 61 2.44 -8.86 -7.39
CA GLU A 61 1.47 -9.96 -7.52
C GLU A 61 0.59 -10.09 -6.27
N ASP A 62 1.16 -9.93 -5.07
CA ASP A 62 0.40 -9.92 -3.82
C ASP A 62 -0.57 -8.73 -3.77
N LEU A 63 -0.15 -7.55 -4.23
CA LEU A 63 -1.02 -6.37 -4.31
C LEU A 63 -2.16 -6.55 -5.32
N LYS A 64 -1.89 -7.17 -6.48
CA LYS A 64 -2.93 -7.53 -7.46
C LYS A 64 -3.89 -8.58 -6.90
N GLU A 65 -3.42 -9.51 -6.08
CA GLU A 65 -4.27 -10.47 -5.39
C GLU A 65 -5.17 -9.78 -4.35
N LEU A 66 -4.62 -8.87 -3.54
CA LEU A 66 -5.38 -8.05 -2.60
C LEU A 66 -6.48 -7.25 -3.31
N GLU A 67 -6.16 -6.61 -4.43
CA GLU A 67 -7.14 -5.88 -5.24
C GLU A 67 -8.26 -6.78 -5.76
N LYS A 68 -7.91 -7.98 -6.29
CA LYS A 68 -8.91 -8.98 -6.72
C LYS A 68 -9.81 -9.45 -5.58
N LYS A 69 -9.30 -9.47 -4.34
CA LYS A 69 -10.07 -9.80 -3.12
C LYS A 69 -10.90 -8.62 -2.59
N GLY A 70 -10.90 -7.48 -3.27
CA GLY A 70 -11.74 -6.32 -2.96
C GLY A 70 -11.05 -5.25 -2.11
N VAL A 71 -9.75 -5.38 -1.85
CA VAL A 71 -8.98 -4.33 -1.16
C VAL A 71 -8.75 -3.17 -2.11
N LYS A 72 -9.04 -1.94 -1.69
CA LYS A 72 -8.81 -0.75 -2.53
C LYS A 72 -7.36 -0.28 -2.39
N ILE A 73 -6.57 -0.45 -3.44
CA ILE A 73 -5.17 -0.02 -3.52
C ILE A 73 -5.09 1.41 -4.04
N LEU A 74 -4.48 2.31 -3.26
CA LEU A 74 -4.45 3.75 -3.53
C LEU A 74 -3.03 4.30 -3.47
N SER A 75 -2.56 4.88 -4.57
CA SER A 75 -1.26 5.54 -4.66
C SER A 75 -1.42 7.07 -4.62
N CYS A 76 -0.70 7.74 -3.75
CA CYS A 76 -0.74 9.21 -3.64
C CYS A 76 -0.46 9.86 -4.99
N GLY A 77 -1.44 10.60 -5.55
CA GLY A 77 -1.31 11.23 -6.86
C GLY A 77 -0.10 12.17 -6.94
N ILE A 78 0.15 12.96 -5.89
CA ILE A 78 1.33 13.84 -5.81
C ILE A 78 2.64 13.04 -5.90
N CYS A 79 2.72 11.87 -5.25
CA CYS A 79 3.91 11.02 -5.31
C CYS A 79 4.07 10.36 -6.68
N VAL A 80 2.97 9.91 -7.29
CA VAL A 80 2.98 9.34 -8.65
C VAL A 80 3.48 10.37 -9.65
N ASP A 81 2.98 11.60 -9.57
CA ASP A 81 3.43 12.70 -10.45
C ASP A 81 4.90 13.06 -10.20
N TYR A 82 5.30 13.21 -8.92
CA TYR A 82 6.67 13.61 -8.56
C TYR A 82 7.73 12.58 -8.98
N TYR A 83 7.43 11.29 -8.85
CA TYR A 83 8.34 10.21 -9.25
C TYR A 83 8.12 9.74 -10.71
N GLU A 84 7.28 10.44 -11.48
CA GLU A 84 6.96 10.12 -12.89
C GLU A 84 6.47 8.66 -13.09
N LEU A 85 5.66 8.16 -12.15
CA LEU A 85 5.24 6.76 -12.09
C LEU A 85 3.98 6.44 -12.90
N THR A 86 3.33 7.43 -13.52
CA THR A 86 2.03 7.26 -14.18
C THR A 86 2.02 6.14 -15.22
N ALA A 87 3.07 6.04 -16.04
CA ALA A 87 3.21 4.98 -17.05
C ALA A 87 3.66 3.62 -16.49
N HIS A 88 3.99 3.57 -15.20
CA HIS A 88 4.53 2.42 -14.51
C HIS A 88 3.59 1.86 -13.45
N LEU A 89 2.45 2.51 -13.18
CA LEU A 89 1.47 2.04 -12.21
C LEU A 89 0.78 0.77 -12.73
N GLU A 90 0.84 -0.31 -11.94
CA GLU A 90 0.44 -1.64 -12.38
C GLU A 90 -0.71 -2.25 -11.55
N VAL A 91 -1.07 -1.63 -10.43
CA VAL A 91 -2.14 -2.05 -9.53
C VAL A 91 -2.74 -0.84 -8.82
N GLY A 92 -4.05 -0.86 -8.57
CA GLY A 92 -4.75 0.23 -7.91
C GLY A 92 -4.92 1.47 -8.78
N GLY A 93 -5.17 2.60 -8.11
CA GLY A 93 -5.33 3.90 -8.75
C GLY A 93 -4.73 5.04 -7.93
N THR A 94 -4.68 6.23 -8.54
CA THR A 94 -4.23 7.43 -7.84
C THR A 94 -5.28 7.94 -6.86
N THR A 95 -4.85 8.53 -5.75
CA THR A 95 -5.72 9.19 -4.77
C THR A 95 -5.42 10.68 -4.64
N THR A 96 -6.37 11.43 -4.08
CA THR A 96 -6.19 12.83 -3.67
C THR A 96 -6.04 12.95 -2.16
N MET A 97 -5.51 14.07 -1.66
CA MET A 97 -5.44 14.29 -0.21
C MET A 97 -6.80 14.40 0.46
N ALA A 98 -7.84 14.85 -0.25
CA ALA A 98 -9.20 14.87 0.30
C ALA A 98 -9.70 13.45 0.59
N GLU A 99 -9.52 12.52 -0.35
CA GLU A 99 -9.85 11.10 -0.16
C GLU A 99 -9.03 10.47 0.96
N VAL A 100 -7.72 10.75 1.03
CA VAL A 100 -6.87 10.23 2.11
C VAL A 100 -7.35 10.71 3.47
N VAL A 101 -7.67 12.00 3.63
CA VAL A 101 -8.21 12.54 4.89
C VAL A 101 -9.54 11.87 5.23
N GLU A 102 -10.43 11.70 4.26
CA GLU A 102 -11.72 11.03 4.48
C GLU A 102 -11.54 9.57 4.94
N ILE A 103 -10.66 8.80 4.30
CA ILE A 103 -10.39 7.42 4.69
C ILE A 103 -9.80 7.36 6.10
N LEU A 104 -8.74 8.12 6.36
CA LEU A 104 -8.01 8.02 7.64
C LEU A 104 -8.85 8.51 8.82
N THR A 105 -9.65 9.57 8.65
CA THR A 105 -10.49 10.11 9.73
C THR A 105 -11.70 9.23 10.05
N ASN A 106 -12.18 8.44 9.10
CA ASN A 106 -13.27 7.48 9.31
C ASN A 106 -12.79 6.06 9.64
N SER A 107 -11.47 5.82 9.65
CA SER A 107 -10.91 4.51 9.95
C SER A 107 -10.98 4.20 11.45
N ASN A 108 -11.42 2.99 11.79
CA ASN A 108 -11.43 2.52 13.17
C ASN A 108 -10.02 2.09 13.65
N LEU A 109 -9.16 1.70 12.71
CA LEU A 109 -7.81 1.23 12.99
C LEU A 109 -6.95 1.45 11.75
N ILE A 110 -5.86 2.18 11.93
CA ILE A 110 -4.82 2.35 10.91
C ILE A 110 -3.62 1.51 11.33
N VAL A 111 -3.15 0.65 10.42
CA VAL A 111 -1.91 -0.12 10.58
C VAL A 111 -0.81 0.53 9.75
N GLU A 112 0.29 0.89 10.41
CA GLU A 112 1.49 1.46 9.77
C GLU A 112 2.68 0.55 10.09
N PRO A 113 3.17 -0.25 9.13
CA PRO A 113 4.30 -1.14 9.30
C PRO A 113 5.66 -0.41 9.29
#